data_AF-A0A946XHY8-F1
#
_entry.id   AF-A0A946XHY8-F1
#
_cell.length_a   1.000
_cell.length_b   1.000
_cell.length_c   1.000
_cell.angle_alpha   90.00
_cell.angle_beta   90.00
_cell.angle_gamma   90.00
#
_symmetry.space_group_name_H-M   'P 1'
#
loop_
_entity.id
_entity.type
_entity.pdbx_description
1 polymer ?
#
loop_
_entity_poly.entity_id
_entity_poly.type
_entity_poly.pdbx_seq_one_letter_code
_entity_poly.pdbx_strand_id
1 'polypeptide(L)'
;MRISIKDLERKIDYLNEITVNNVEPWSRKESGLTANVGNYHLSGAYGGWELHQMYNTGGAVTDVLGSGYLPKKELYYRICSFINGIEL
;
A
#
# COMPACT_ATOMS: atom_id res chain seq x y z
N MET A 1 -2.93 5.92 21.75
CA MET A 1 -2.16 6.31 20.54
C MET A 1 -3.11 6.54 19.38
N ARG A 2 -3.10 7.74 18.79
CA ARG A 2 -3.87 8.08 17.58
C ARG A 2 -2.98 7.83 16.37
N ILE A 3 -3.45 7.02 15.43
CA ILE A 3 -2.76 6.77 14.16
C ILE A 3 -3.22 7.80 13.13
N SER A 4 -2.26 8.48 12.51
CA SER A 4 -2.49 9.39 11.39
C SER A 4 -2.39 8.67 10.04
N ILE A 5 -2.82 9.33 8.97
CA ILE A 5 -2.63 8.80 7.60
C ILE A 5 -1.14 8.69 7.29
N LYS A 6 -0.35 9.70 7.69
CA LYS A 6 1.11 9.70 7.53
C LYS A 6 1.80 8.51 8.19
N ASP A 7 1.24 7.97 9.27
CA ASP A 7 1.80 6.77 9.91
C ASP A 7 1.55 5.51 9.09
N LEU A 8 0.42 5.45 8.36
CA LEU A 8 0.14 4.39 7.39
C LEU A 8 1.04 4.51 6.18
N GLU A 9 1.12 5.71 5.58
CA GLU A 9 1.97 5.99 4.42
C GLU A 9 3.42 5.60 4.69
N ARG A 10 4.02 6.04 5.81
CA ARG A 10 5.38 5.64 6.19
C ARG A 10 5.59 4.14 6.32
N LYS A 11 4.58 3.40 6.80
CA LYS A 11 4.68 1.94 6.90
C LYS A 11 4.57 1.26 5.54
N ILE A 12 3.78 1.83 4.64
CA ILE A 12 3.65 1.36 3.27
C ILE A 12 4.91 1.67 2.47
N ASP A 13 5.51 2.85 2.65
CA ASP A 13 6.80 3.20 2.05
C ASP A 13 7.89 2.22 2.48
N TYR A 14 7.97 1.94 3.79
CA TYR A 14 8.89 0.93 4.31
C TYR A 14 8.61 -0.47 3.73
N LEU A 15 7.33 -0.86 3.62
CA LEU A 15 6.96 -2.12 2.98
C LEU A 15 7.45 -2.18 1.52
N ASN A 16 7.30 -1.09 0.76
CA ASN A 16 7.83 -1.00 -0.60
C ASN A 16 9.36 -1.13 -0.62
N GLU A 17 10.06 -0.46 0.29
CA GLU A 17 11.53 -0.53 0.40
C GLU A 17 12.03 -1.96 0.67
N ILE A 18 11.47 -2.65 1.67
CA ILE A 18 11.91 -4.02 2.03
C ILE A 18 11.52 -5.06 0.96
N THR A 19 10.50 -4.77 0.14
CA THR A 19 10.09 -5.62 -0.98
C THR A 19 10.70 -5.20 -2.30
N VAL A 20 11.63 -4.22 -2.30
CA VAL A 20 12.35 -3.71 -3.48
C VAL A 20 11.40 -3.20 -4.57
N ASN A 21 10.26 -2.63 -4.14
CA ASN A 21 9.28 -2.00 -5.01
C ASN A 21 9.51 -0.48 -5.11
N ASN A 22 9.00 0.13 -6.17
CA ASN A 22 8.95 1.60 -6.25
C ASN A 22 7.99 2.12 -5.17
N VAL A 23 8.37 3.17 -4.47
CA VAL A 23 7.52 3.85 -3.46
C VAL A 23 6.38 4.62 -4.15
N GLU A 24 6.66 5.23 -5.30
CA GLU A 24 5.66 5.93 -6.09
C GLU A 24 4.76 4.93 -6.84
N PRO A 25 3.42 5.08 -6.81
CA PRO A 25 2.52 4.15 -7.49
C PRO A 25 2.55 4.26 -9.01
N TRP A 26 2.80 5.44 -9.56
CA TRP A 26 2.79 5.70 -11.00
C TRP A 26 4.05 6.39 -11.46
N SER A 27 4.61 5.93 -12.58
CA SER A 27 5.69 6.63 -13.28
C SER A 27 5.17 7.29 -14.55
N ARG A 28 5.61 8.53 -14.80
CA ARG A 28 5.30 9.25 -16.04
C ARG A 28 6.32 8.88 -17.12
N LYS A 29 5.81 8.40 -18.25
CA LYS A 29 6.56 8.12 -19.48
C LYS A 29 6.03 8.99 -20.62
N GLU A 30 6.73 9.00 -21.76
CA GLU A 30 6.27 9.71 -22.97
C GLU A 30 4.89 9.22 -23.43
N SER A 31 4.61 7.92 -23.28
CA SER A 31 3.35 7.29 -23.62
C SER A 31 2.23 7.48 -22.59
N GLY A 32 2.47 8.22 -21.49
CA GLY A 32 1.50 8.45 -20.41
C GLY A 32 1.94 7.88 -19.05
N LEU A 33 0.98 7.66 -18.16
CA LEU A 33 1.22 7.06 -16.84
C LEU A 33 1.31 5.54 -16.95
N THR A 34 2.32 4.95 -16.31
CA THR A 34 2.47 3.50 -16.16
C THR A 34 2.48 3.16 -14.69
N ALA A 35 1.64 2.20 -14.29
CA ALA A 35 1.59 1.70 -12.92
C ALA A 35 2.88 0.94 -12.59
N ASN A 36 3.40 1.16 -11.39
CA ASN A 36 4.55 0.45 -10.88
C ASN A 36 4.09 -0.86 -10.26
N VAL A 37 4.19 -1.94 -11.05
CA VAL A 37 3.82 -3.29 -10.62
C VAL A 37 4.58 -3.66 -9.34
N GLY A 38 3.86 -4.24 -8.38
CA GLY A 38 4.39 -4.58 -7.06
C GLY A 38 4.25 -3.48 -6.01
N ASN A 39 4.07 -2.20 -6.41
CA ASN A 39 3.89 -1.09 -5.49
C ASN A 39 2.69 -1.31 -4.56
N TYR A 40 2.93 -1.16 -3.27
CA TYR A 40 1.92 -1.03 -2.24
C TYR A 40 1.53 0.44 -2.07
N HIS A 41 0.23 0.72 -1.99
CA HIS A 41 -0.26 2.08 -1.74
C HIS A 41 -1.55 2.07 -0.93
N LEU A 42 -1.85 3.22 -0.35
CA LEU A 42 -3.02 3.41 0.49
C LEU A 42 -4.25 3.72 -0.37
N SER A 43 -5.33 2.96 -0.19
CA SER A 43 -6.65 3.28 -0.74
C SER A 43 -7.57 3.75 0.39
N GLY A 44 -8.43 4.73 0.11
CA GLY A 44 -9.38 5.29 1.07
C GLY A 44 -10.76 5.45 0.47
N ALA A 45 -11.77 4.85 1.11
CA ALA A 45 -13.17 5.00 0.75
C ALA A 45 -14.06 4.78 1.98
N TYR A 46 -15.27 5.34 1.95
CA TYR A 46 -16.30 5.16 2.99
C TYR A 46 -15.83 5.48 4.43
N GLY A 47 -14.81 6.35 4.57
CA GLY A 47 -14.20 6.69 5.86
C GLY A 47 -13.16 5.68 6.38
N GLY A 48 -12.97 4.56 5.69
CA GLY A 48 -11.96 3.55 5.98
C GLY A 48 -10.78 3.57 5.01
N TRP A 49 -9.84 2.65 5.25
CA TRP A 49 -8.54 2.58 4.58
C TRP A 49 -8.16 1.13 4.30
N GLU A 50 -7.48 0.90 3.18
CA GLU A 50 -7.12 -0.44 2.69
C GLU A 50 -5.70 -0.42 2.09
N LEU A 51 -5.00 -1.56 2.17
CA LEU A 51 -3.68 -1.75 1.56
C LEU A 51 -3.86 -2.36 0.17
N HIS A 52 -3.59 -1.57 -0.88
CA HIS A 52 -3.61 -2.06 -2.25
C HIS A 52 -2.20 -2.41 -2.73
N GLN A 53 -2.11 -3.39 -3.62
CA GLN A 53 -0.91 -3.66 -4.41
C GLN A 53 -1.24 -3.63 -5.91
N MET A 54 -0.38 -2.99 -6.71
CA MET A 54 -0.52 -2.96 -8.17
C MET A 54 -0.04 -4.27 -8.83
N TYR A 55 -0.85 -4.83 -9.73
CA TYR A 55 -0.60 -6.11 -10.41
C TYR A 55 -0.20 -6.01 -11.87
N ASN A 56 -0.52 -4.90 -12.55
CA ASN A 56 -0.16 -4.72 -13.95
C ASN A 56 0.13 -3.25 -14.27
N THR A 57 0.73 -3.02 -15.43
CA THR A 57 1.10 -1.68 -15.90
C THR A 57 -0.08 -0.76 -16.20
N GLY A 58 -1.30 -1.33 -16.28
CA GLY A 58 -2.56 -0.61 -16.46
C GLY A 58 -3.22 -0.17 -15.15
N GLY A 59 -2.67 -0.53 -13.99
CA GLY A 59 -3.17 -0.10 -12.68
C GLY A 59 -4.22 -1.00 -12.05
N ALA A 60 -4.33 -2.26 -12.47
CA ALA A 60 -5.12 -3.23 -11.70
C ALA A 60 -4.52 -3.40 -10.30
N VAL A 61 -5.39 -3.47 -9.28
CA VAL A 61 -5.00 -3.58 -7.87
C VAL A 61 -5.68 -4.77 -7.19
N THR A 62 -5.08 -5.26 -6.11
CA THR A 62 -5.74 -6.17 -5.16
C THR A 62 -5.71 -5.59 -3.75
N ASP A 63 -6.69 -5.97 -2.93
CA ASP A 63 -6.56 -5.87 -1.47
C ASP A 63 -5.68 -7.01 -0.97
N VAL A 64 -4.48 -6.67 -0.50
CA VAL A 64 -3.46 -7.63 -0.08
C VAL A 64 -3.87 -8.34 1.21
N LEU A 65 -4.67 -7.68 2.04
CA LEU A 65 -5.05 -8.19 3.36
C LEU A 65 -6.42 -8.89 3.34
N GLY A 66 -7.16 -8.80 2.23
CA GLY A 66 -8.50 -9.38 2.07
C GLY A 66 -9.49 -8.90 3.15
N SER A 67 -9.27 -7.69 3.67
CA SER A 67 -9.98 -7.12 4.81
C SER A 67 -10.95 -5.99 4.44
N GLY A 68 -10.87 -5.46 3.23
CA GLY A 68 -11.63 -4.27 2.84
C GLY A 68 -11.14 -2.99 3.54
N TYR A 69 -12.00 -1.97 3.55
CA TYR A 69 -11.73 -0.69 4.19
C TYR A 69 -11.86 -0.76 5.73
N LEU A 70 -10.74 -0.57 6.43
CA LEU A 70 -10.64 -0.63 7.88
C LEU A 70 -10.39 0.74 8.53
N PRO A 71 -10.65 0.89 9.84
CA PRO A 71 -10.15 2.04 10.60
C PRO A 71 -8.62 2.10 10.57
N LYS A 72 -8.04 3.32 10.50
CA LYS A 72 -6.59 3.55 10.41
C LYS A 72 -5.77 2.74 11.41
N LYS A 73 -6.24 2.68 12.66
CA LYS A 73 -5.55 1.95 13.74
C LYS A 73 -5.47 0.46 13.45
N GLU A 74 -6.52 -0.13 12.90
CA GLU A 74 -6.55 -1.55 12.58
C GLU A 74 -5.68 -1.86 11.36
N LEU A 75 -5.81 -1.07 10.29
CA LEU A 75 -4.96 -1.22 9.10
C LEU A 75 -3.46 -1.10 9.48
N TYR A 76 -3.09 -0.14 10.33
CA TYR A 76 -1.71 0.03 10.78
C TYR A 76 -1.14 -1.24 11.42
N TYR A 77 -1.88 -1.86 12.35
CA TYR A 77 -1.41 -3.08 12.99
C TYR A 77 -1.34 -4.27 12.04
N ARG A 78 -2.28 -4.37 11.07
CA ARG A 78 -2.22 -5.42 10.06
C ARG A 78 -1.03 -5.25 9.11
N ILE A 79 -0.72 -4.02 8.69
CA ILE A 79 0.48 -3.72 7.90
C ILE A 79 1.74 -4.10 8.68
N CYS A 80 1.84 -3.72 9.96
CA CYS A 80 2.98 -4.14 10.80
C CYS A 80 3.10 -5.67 10.88
N SER A 81 2.01 -6.40 11.09
CA SER A 81 2.03 -7.86 11.12
C SER A 81 2.43 -8.47 9.78
N PHE A 82 1.98 -7.88 8.66
CA PHE A 82 2.35 -8.30 7.32
C PHE A 82 3.85 -8.12 7.05
N ILE A 83 4.39 -6.94 7.40
CA ILE A 83 5.83 -6.65 7.33
C ILE A 83 6.63 -7.64 8.18
N ASN A 84 6.20 -7.88 9.43
CA ASN A 84 6.88 -8.84 10.30
C ASN A 84 6.89 -10.25 9.69
N GLY A 85 5.84 -10.64 8.95
CA GLY A 85 5.81 -11.92 8.25
C GLY A 85 6.78 -12.02 7.06
N ILE A 86 7.19 -10.89 6.48
CA ILE A 86 8.18 -10.82 5.39
C ILE A 86 9.61 -10.86 5.92
N GLU A 87 9.85 -10.28 7.10
CA GLU A 87 11.19 -10.17 7.71
C GLU A 87 11.66 -11.42 8.47
N LEU A 88 10.81 -12.45 8.59
CA LEU A 88 11.15 -13.74 9.23
C LEU A 88 11.94 -14.67 8.30
#